data_AF-A0A1C5JR85-F1
#
_entry.id   AF-A0A1C5JR85-F1
#
_cell.length_a   1.000
_cell.length_b   1.000
_cell.length_c   1.000
_cell.angle_alpha   90.00
_cell.angle_beta   90.00
_cell.angle_gamma   90.00
#
_symmetry.space_group_name_H-M   'P 1'
#
loop_
_entity.id
_entity.type
_entity.pdbx_description
1 polymer ?
#
loop_
_entity_poly.entity_id
_entity_poly.type
_entity_poly.pdbx_seq_one_letter_code
_entity_poly.pdbx_strand_id
1 'polypeptide(L)'
;MTYIIAEPCVDVLDKACIEECPVDCIYEGNRMLYIHPDECVDCGACEPVCPVEAIFYEDDVPEQWKDYTGANYEFFEDLGSPGGASKIGKVEKDATFVAAQPPRGEGH
;
A
#
# COMPACT_ATOMS: atom_id res chain seq x y z
N MET A 1 -14.33 3.67 -4.01
CA MET A 1 -13.73 2.35 -3.76
C MET A 1 -12.24 2.63 -3.61
N THR A 2 -11.37 1.63 -3.48
CA THR A 2 -9.93 1.91 -3.43
C THR A 2 -9.13 0.87 -4.19
N TYR A 3 -7.87 1.20 -4.42
CA TYR A 3 -6.83 0.24 -4.73
C TYR A 3 -6.15 -0.26 -3.45
N ILE A 4 -5.61 -1.48 -3.50
CA ILE A 4 -4.98 -2.19 -2.39
C ILE A 4 -3.59 -2.62 -2.82
N ILE A 5 -2.59 -2.36 -1.96
CA ILE A 5 -1.24 -2.91 -2.13
C ILE A 5 -1.13 -4.22 -1.33
N ALA A 6 -0.70 -5.28 -2.00
CA ALA A 6 -0.64 -6.64 -1.48
C ALA A 6 0.81 -7.13 -1.22
N GLU A 7 0.92 -8.43 -0.91
CA GLU A 7 2.16 -9.12 -0.52
C GLU A 7 3.39 -8.88 -1.41
N PRO A 8 3.31 -8.73 -2.74
CA PRO A 8 4.50 -8.51 -3.55
C PRO A 8 5.26 -7.23 -3.21
N CYS A 9 4.63 -6.27 -2.52
CA CYS A 9 5.28 -5.04 -2.07
C CYS A 9 6.14 -5.21 -0.80
N VAL A 10 5.86 -6.23 0.02
CA VAL A 10 6.52 -6.45 1.31
C VAL A 10 8.02 -6.67 1.11
N ASP A 11 8.82 -5.86 1.79
CA ASP A 11 10.29 -5.78 1.70
C ASP A 11 10.86 -5.38 0.33
N VAL A 12 10.00 -4.99 -0.63
CA VAL A 12 10.42 -4.53 -1.97
C VAL A 12 10.43 -3.01 -2.05
N LEU A 13 9.33 -2.34 -1.64
CA LEU A 13 9.24 -0.88 -1.55
C LEU A 13 9.81 -0.12 -2.78
N ASP A 14 9.39 -0.51 -4.00
CA ASP A 14 9.92 0.08 -5.25
C ASP A 14 9.55 1.57 -5.44
N LYS A 15 8.36 1.98 -4.94
CA LYS A 15 7.85 3.36 -4.92
C LYS A 15 7.47 3.98 -6.26
N ALA A 16 7.61 3.31 -7.41
CA ALA A 16 7.15 3.85 -8.69
C ALA A 16 5.67 4.31 -8.69
N CYS A 17 4.82 3.64 -7.91
CA CYS A 17 3.41 3.99 -7.77
C CYS A 17 3.14 5.36 -7.11
N ILE A 18 4.05 5.88 -6.27
CA ILE A 18 3.88 7.18 -5.61
C ILE A 18 3.85 8.30 -6.65
N GLU A 19 4.76 8.27 -7.61
CA GLU A 19 4.92 9.31 -8.63
C GLU A 19 3.69 9.44 -9.56
N GLU A 20 2.94 8.36 -9.71
CA GLU A 20 1.76 8.31 -10.57
C GLU A 20 0.45 8.61 -9.84
N CYS A 21 0.45 8.72 -8.51
CA CYS A 21 -0.76 8.96 -7.74
C CYS A 21 -1.14 10.45 -7.77
N PRO A 22 -2.24 10.87 -8.45
CA PRO A 22 -2.58 12.28 -8.63
C PRO A 22 -3.04 12.97 -7.34
N VAL A 23 -3.38 12.19 -6.32
CA VAL A 23 -3.87 12.67 -5.02
C VAL A 23 -2.91 12.38 -3.87
N ASP A 24 -1.69 11.89 -4.17
CA ASP A 24 -0.63 11.63 -3.18
C ASP A 24 -1.11 10.73 -2.02
N CYS A 25 -1.95 9.73 -2.31
CA CYS A 25 -2.61 8.89 -1.28
C CYS A 25 -1.88 7.56 -0.99
N ILE A 26 -0.60 7.43 -1.36
CA ILE A 26 0.20 6.22 -1.15
C ILE A 26 1.30 6.50 -0.12
N TYR A 27 1.17 5.91 1.06
CA TYR A 27 1.99 6.17 2.22
C TYR A 27 3.01 5.07 2.44
N GLU A 28 4.19 5.43 2.96
CA GLU A 28 5.30 4.50 3.19
C GLU A 28 5.33 4.03 4.65
N GLY A 29 5.20 2.71 4.87
CA GLY A 29 5.51 2.05 6.14
C GLY A 29 6.95 1.54 6.20
N ASN A 30 7.27 0.63 7.13
CA ASN A 30 8.62 0.04 7.16
C ASN A 30 8.78 -1.14 6.20
N ARG A 31 7.72 -1.88 5.94
CA ARG A 31 7.74 -3.14 5.19
C ARG A 31 7.11 -3.00 3.82
N MET A 32 6.09 -2.16 3.66
CA MET A 32 5.41 -1.96 2.38
C MET A 32 4.81 -0.56 2.25
N LEU A 33 4.29 -0.25 1.06
CA LEU A 33 3.46 0.92 0.84
C LEU A 33 1.98 0.61 1.12
N TYR A 34 1.21 1.63 1.47
CA TYR A 34 -0.22 1.54 1.81
C TYR A 34 -1.02 2.61 1.07
N ILE A 35 -2.13 2.24 0.44
CA ILE A 35 -3.06 3.19 -0.20
C ILE A 35 -4.13 3.58 0.81
N HIS A 36 -4.33 4.89 1.00
CA HIS A 36 -5.37 5.38 1.90
C HIS A 36 -6.76 5.20 1.26
N PRO A 37 -7.68 4.44 1.89
CA PRO A 37 -8.95 4.05 1.27
C PRO A 37 -9.89 5.23 1.01
N ASP A 38 -9.93 6.22 1.91
CA ASP A 38 -10.80 7.40 1.73
C ASP A 38 -10.20 8.51 0.86
N GLU A 39 -8.88 8.47 0.59
CA GLU A 39 -8.21 9.47 -0.25
C GLU A 39 -8.06 8.98 -1.70
N CYS A 40 -8.05 7.66 -1.90
CA CYS A 40 -8.02 7.07 -3.24
C CYS A 40 -9.26 7.48 -4.04
N VAL A 41 -9.04 7.87 -5.29
CA VAL A 41 -10.09 8.31 -6.23
C VAL A 41 -10.27 7.35 -7.40
N ASP A 42 -9.84 6.08 -7.24
CA ASP A 42 -10.01 5.01 -8.24
C ASP A 42 -9.44 5.36 -9.63
N CYS A 43 -8.35 6.13 -9.69
CA CYS A 43 -7.78 6.58 -10.97
C CYS A 43 -7.01 5.48 -11.74
N GLY A 44 -6.53 4.45 -11.03
CA GLY A 44 -5.82 3.30 -11.62
C GLY A 44 -4.41 3.55 -12.15
N ALA A 45 -3.84 4.75 -11.98
CA ALA A 45 -2.51 5.06 -12.51
C ALA A 45 -1.35 4.30 -11.83
N CYS A 46 -1.52 3.93 -10.55
CA CYS A 46 -0.51 3.24 -9.75
C CYS A 46 -0.34 1.76 -10.11
N GLU A 47 -1.41 1.08 -10.53
CA GLU A 47 -1.41 -0.36 -10.83
C GLU A 47 -0.40 -0.76 -11.92
N PRO A 48 -0.44 -0.19 -13.14
CA PRO A 48 0.40 -0.67 -14.25
C PRO A 48 1.89 -0.36 -14.08
N VAL A 49 2.27 0.50 -13.14
CA VAL A 49 3.67 0.89 -12.91
C VAL A 49 4.37 0.07 -11.84
N CYS A 50 3.64 -0.74 -11.06
CA CYS A 50 4.24 -1.58 -10.03
C CYS A 50 4.99 -2.77 -10.67
N PRO A 51 6.33 -2.85 -10.56
CA PRO A 51 7.11 -3.86 -11.27
C PRO A 51 6.93 -5.28 -10.73
N VAL A 52 6.37 -5.41 -9.53
CA VAL A 52 6.09 -6.69 -8.86
C VAL A 52 4.59 -7.00 -8.80
N GLU A 53 3.77 -6.25 -9.56
CA GLU A 53 2.32 -6.48 -9.68
C GLU A 53 1.62 -6.56 -8.31
N ALA A 54 1.97 -5.66 -7.39
CA ALA A 54 1.46 -5.68 -6.02
C ALA A 54 0.11 -4.98 -5.84
N ILE A 55 -0.39 -4.27 -6.84
CA ILE A 55 -1.49 -3.31 -6.68
C ILE A 55 -2.73 -3.84 -7.40
N PHE A 56 -3.84 -3.91 -6.69
CA PHE A 56 -5.10 -4.45 -7.19
C PHE A 56 -6.23 -3.48 -6.88
N TYR A 57 -7.24 -3.41 -7.74
CA TYR A 57 -8.52 -2.84 -7.32
C TYR A 57 -9.11 -3.72 -6.20
N GLU A 58 -9.79 -3.14 -5.21
CA GLU A 58 -10.22 -3.86 -4.00
C GLU A 58 -11.01 -5.14 -4.29
N ASP A 59 -11.90 -5.11 -5.27
CA ASP A 59 -12.72 -6.27 -5.67
C ASP A 59 -11.91 -7.36 -6.39
N ASP A 60 -10.72 -7.01 -6.91
CA ASP A 60 -9.84 -7.88 -7.69
C ASP A 60 -8.66 -8.43 -6.86
N VAL A 61 -8.61 -8.14 -5.55
CA VAL A 61 -7.57 -8.68 -4.66
C VAL A 61 -7.65 -10.21 -4.64
N PRO A 62 -6.57 -10.93 -4.99
CA PRO A 62 -6.56 -12.39 -4.97
C PRO A 62 -6.89 -12.97 -3.59
N GLU A 63 -7.56 -14.13 -3.57
CA GLU A 63 -8.01 -14.78 -2.32
C GLU A 63 -6.90 -14.93 -1.28
N GLN A 64 -5.69 -15.32 -1.72
CA GLN A 64 -4.54 -15.51 -0.84
C GLN A 64 -4.02 -14.22 -0.18
N TRP A 65 -4.43 -13.05 -0.67
CA TRP A 65 -3.97 -11.74 -0.20
C TRP A 65 -5.11 -10.87 0.34
N LYS A 66 -6.28 -11.45 0.65
CA LYS A 66 -7.42 -10.70 1.20
C LYS A 66 -7.12 -9.94 2.49
N ASP A 67 -6.22 -10.45 3.32
CA ASP A 67 -5.82 -9.79 4.57
C ASP A 67 -5.11 -8.43 4.32
N TYR A 68 -4.57 -8.21 3.11
CA TYR A 68 -3.97 -6.93 2.74
C TYR A 68 -4.99 -5.81 2.55
N THR A 69 -6.25 -6.13 2.22
CA THR A 69 -7.31 -5.13 2.24
C THR A 69 -7.44 -4.55 3.64
N GLY A 70 -7.57 -5.40 4.67
CA GLY A 70 -7.59 -4.95 6.06
C GLY A 70 -6.32 -4.18 6.45
N ALA A 71 -5.15 -4.65 6.02
CA ALA A 71 -3.88 -4.00 6.33
C ALA A 71 -3.77 -2.57 5.76
N ASN A 72 -4.26 -2.32 4.55
CA ASN A 72 -4.26 -0.98 3.96
C ASN A 72 -5.14 -0.02 4.77
N TYR A 73 -6.24 -0.49 5.37
CA TYR A 73 -7.12 0.33 6.18
C TYR A 73 -6.53 0.55 7.58
N GLU A 74 -6.06 -0.52 8.21
CA GLU A 74 -5.51 -0.52 9.58
C GLU A 74 -4.33 0.47 9.72
N PHE A 75 -3.50 0.59 8.69
CA PHE A 75 -2.36 1.49 8.69
C PHE A 75 -2.74 2.94 9.04
N PHE A 76 -3.95 3.39 8.67
CA PHE A 76 -4.40 4.77 8.85
C PHE A 76 -5.20 5.03 10.14
N GLU A 77 -5.48 4.03 10.97
CA GLU A 77 -6.34 4.21 12.17
C GLU A 77 -5.85 5.35 13.10
N ASP A 78 -4.54 5.45 13.34
CA ASP A 78 -3.96 6.53 14.15
C ASP A 78 -3.66 7.81 13.36
N LEU A 79 -3.45 7.68 12.05
CA LEU A 79 -3.01 8.77 11.18
C LEU A 79 -4.19 9.60 10.67
N GLY A 80 -5.38 9.01 10.61
CA GLY A 80 -6.56 9.57 9.95
C GLY A 80 -6.30 9.74 8.45
N SER A 81 -6.83 10.83 7.88
CA SER A 81 -6.65 11.23 6.48
C SER A 81 -5.82 12.54 6.39
N PRO A 82 -4.49 12.43 6.22
CA PRO A 82 -3.60 13.59 6.11
C PRO A 82 -3.77 14.44 4.85
N GLY A 83 -4.35 13.88 3.79
CA GLY A 83 -4.48 14.52 2.48
C GLY A 83 -3.13 14.75 1.80
N GLY A 84 -2.28 13.73 1.79
CA GLY A 84 -1.01 13.70 1.03
C GLY A 84 0.16 13.07 1.80
N ALA A 85 0.67 11.96 1.29
CA ALA A 85 1.81 11.21 1.82
C ALA A 85 3.11 12.02 1.86
N SER A 86 3.33 12.90 0.89
CA SER A 86 4.53 13.74 0.81
C SER A 86 4.72 14.66 2.03
N LYS A 87 3.64 14.99 2.74
CA LYS A 87 3.69 15.81 3.97
C LYS A 87 4.07 15.00 5.21
N ILE A 88 3.81 13.70 5.18
CA ILE A 88 4.01 12.78 6.30
C ILE A 88 5.39 12.12 6.22
N GLY A 89 5.82 11.77 5.00
CA GLY A 89 7.02 10.97 4.79
C GLY A 89 6.83 9.53 5.25
N LYS A 90 7.94 8.84 5.54
CA LYS A 90 7.92 7.47 6.08
C LYS A 90 7.32 7.45 7.47
N VAL A 91 6.33 6.58 7.68
CA VAL A 91 5.76 6.28 8.98
C VAL A 91 6.50 5.08 9.57
N GLU A 92 7.02 5.23 10.78
CA GLU A 92 7.75 4.15 11.49
C GLU A 92 6.78 3.10 12.09
N LYS A 93 5.85 2.60 11.28
CA LYS A 93 4.94 1.50 11.60
C LYS A 93 4.49 0.76 10.33
N ASP A 94 3.82 -0.35 10.54
CA ASP A 94 3.11 -1.14 9.52
C ASP A 94 1.80 -1.62 10.14
N ALA A 95 0.86 -2.07 9.31
CA ALA A 95 -0.31 -2.79 9.81
C ALA A 95 0.10 -4.04 10.60
N THR A 96 -0.64 -4.40 11.65
CA THR A 96 -0.30 -5.48 12.59
C THR A 96 -0.03 -6.79 11.87
N PHE A 97 -0.86 -7.14 10.88
CA PHE A 97 -0.69 -8.32 10.05
C PHE A 97 0.66 -8.33 9.31
N VAL A 98 1.04 -7.21 8.69
CA VAL A 98 2.28 -7.09 7.90
C VAL A 98 3.51 -7.07 8.81
N ALA A 99 3.44 -6.37 9.93
CA ALA A 99 4.51 -6.31 10.92
C ALA A 99 4.87 -7.69 11.48
N ALA A 100 3.88 -8.59 11.60
CA ALA A 100 4.06 -9.95 12.12
C ALA A 100 4.64 -10.95 11.10
N GLN A 101 4.71 -10.59 9.81
CA GLN A 101 5.22 -11.50 8.79
C GLN A 101 6.73 -11.67 8.87
N PRO A 102 7.25 -12.88 8.57
CA PRO A 102 8.69 -13.08 8.42
C PRO A 102 9.25 -12.15 7.33
N PRO A 103 10.54 -11.78 7.40
CA PRO A 103 11.20 -11.10 6.29
C PRO A 103 11.05 -11.90 5.00
N ARG A 104 10.65 -11.25 3.90
CA ARG A 104 10.78 -11.85 2.58
C ARG A 104 12.26 -11.92 2.26
N GLY A 105 12.76 -13.13 2.07
CA GLY A 105 14.13 -13.32 1.60
C GLY A 105 14.34 -12.63 0.25
N GLU A 106 15.53 -12.08 0.03
CA GLU A 106 15.97 -11.58 -1.27
C GLU A 106 15.85 -12.72 -2.31
N GLY A 107 14.86 -12.67 -3.18
CA GLY A 107 14.80 -13.58 -4.34
C GLY A 107 13.41 -13.91 -4.86
N HIS A 108 13.00 -13.18 -5.90
CA HIS A 108 12.62 -13.80 -7.17
C HIS A 108 13.44 -13.15 -8.27
#